data_AF-A0A9Q1HJG0-F1
#
_entry.id   AF-A0A9Q1HJG0-F1
#
_cell.length_a   1.000
_cell.length_b   1.000
_cell.length_c   1.000
_cell.angle_alpha   90.00
_cell.angle_beta   90.00
_cell.angle_gamma   90.00
#
_symmetry.space_group_name_H-M   'P 1'
#
loop_
_entity.id
_entity.type
_entity.pdbx_description
1 polymer ?
#
loop_
_entity_poly.entity_id
_entity_poly.type
_entity_poly.pdbx_seq_one_letter_code
_entity_poly.pdbx_strand_id
1 'polypeptide(L)'
;MCCFCLHSIQILSDIPNNYSSKFKNPCYFDKSEKLHCLPYFLMIGAPKCGTTDIWFKIMYHPHIDYIKKEPHWWTRYSLRKGDGSASTLWQNICWEKFYPEDVKIGPPYIMADVIRHVLPETKIIISLREPTARLYSEYSAFRPKTKKSPEAFHAKVVKQITHFSSCLTKQSLRSCAYGNQRDSTVKNRYFSFQRLNVGLYSLYISEWLQRYPRDQMMILTLEEWQKRCTKILPKIFTFLSVGKYSN
;
A
#
# COMPACT_ATOMS: atom_id res chain seq x y z
N MET A 1 12.32 15.64 -0.63
CA MET A 1 11.81 14.41 0.01
C MET A 1 10.33 14.32 -0.29
N CYS A 2 9.87 13.18 -0.80
CA CYS A 2 8.49 12.97 -1.25
C CYS A 2 7.51 12.81 -0.07
N CYS A 3 6.63 13.79 0.16
CA CYS A 3 5.61 13.79 1.23
C CYS A 3 4.20 13.52 0.67
N PHE A 4 3.34 12.85 1.44
CA PHE A 4 1.98 12.44 1.07
C PHE A 4 1.14 13.60 0.54
N CYS A 5 0.90 14.62 1.36
CA CYS A 5 -0.01 15.72 1.04
C CYS A 5 0.36 16.48 -0.23
N LEU A 6 1.65 16.67 -0.51
CA LEU A 6 2.10 17.33 -1.75
C LEU A 6 1.73 16.54 -3.00
N HIS A 7 1.93 15.22 -2.99
CA HIS A 7 1.53 14.41 -4.14
C HIS A 7 0.03 14.26 -4.23
N SER A 8 -0.69 14.24 -3.11
CA SER A 8 -2.16 14.19 -3.13
C SER A 8 -2.72 15.37 -3.91
N ILE A 9 -2.24 16.59 -3.63
CA ILE A 9 -2.66 17.79 -4.36
C ILE A 9 -2.31 17.67 -5.85
N GLN A 10 -1.09 17.22 -6.18
CA GLN A 10 -0.66 17.05 -7.57
C GLN A 10 -1.46 15.99 -8.33
N ILE A 11 -1.78 14.87 -7.68
CA ILE A 11 -2.62 13.81 -8.26
C ILE A 11 -4.02 14.36 -8.56
N LEU A 12 -4.59 15.11 -7.63
CA LEU A 12 -5.93 15.69 -7.78
C LEU A 12 -5.97 16.82 -8.82
N SER A 13 -4.86 17.52 -9.08
CA SER A 13 -4.79 18.53 -10.16
C SER A 13 -4.62 17.91 -11.54
N ASP A 14 -3.88 16.80 -11.64
CA ASP A 14 -3.42 16.27 -12.93
C ASP A 14 -4.40 15.26 -13.54
N ILE A 15 -5.39 14.80 -12.76
CA ILE A 15 -6.36 13.79 -13.17
C ILE A 15 -7.75 14.43 -13.28
N PRO A 16 -8.46 14.25 -14.40
CA PRO A 16 -9.81 14.77 -14.53
C PRO A 16 -10.81 13.98 -13.69
N ASN A 17 -11.93 14.63 -13.37
CA ASN A 17 -13.01 14.04 -12.58
C ASN A 17 -14.00 13.20 -13.40
N ASN A 18 -13.83 13.12 -14.73
CA ASN A 18 -14.72 12.41 -15.64
C ASN A 18 -13.93 11.38 -16.46
N TYR A 19 -14.39 10.13 -16.43
CA TYR A 19 -13.82 9.03 -17.22
C TYR A 19 -14.80 8.57 -18.30
N SER A 20 -14.27 8.10 -19.41
CA SER A 20 -15.02 7.49 -20.49
C SER A 20 -15.62 6.15 -20.06
N SER A 21 -16.92 5.96 -20.29
CA SER A 21 -17.62 4.69 -20.08
C SER A 21 -17.29 3.63 -21.13
N LYS A 22 -16.57 3.98 -22.21
CA LYS A 22 -16.19 3.06 -23.29
C LYS A 22 -15.16 2.02 -22.84
N PHE A 23 -14.39 2.33 -21.80
CA PHE A 23 -13.29 1.50 -21.34
C PHE A 23 -13.60 0.96 -19.96
N LYS A 24 -13.14 -0.27 -19.71
CA LYS A 24 -13.24 -0.88 -18.39
C LYS A 24 -12.31 -0.19 -17.38
N ASN A 25 -11.13 0.24 -17.84
CA ASN A 25 -10.24 1.09 -17.07
C ASN A 25 -10.79 2.52 -16.98
N PRO A 26 -10.55 3.24 -15.88
CA PRO A 26 -10.82 4.68 -15.79
C PRO A 26 -9.90 5.43 -16.75
N CYS A 27 -10.39 5.73 -17.95
CA CYS A 27 -9.63 6.39 -19.00
C CYS A 27 -10.24 7.73 -19.40
N TYR A 28 -9.39 8.65 -19.83
CA TYR A 28 -9.77 9.98 -20.31
C TYR A 28 -8.87 10.38 -21.47
N PHE A 29 -9.36 11.31 -22.29
CA PHE A 29 -8.56 11.93 -23.35
C PHE A 29 -8.04 13.27 -22.86
N ASP A 30 -6.77 13.57 -23.14
CA ASP A 30 -6.24 14.91 -22.91
C ASP A 30 -6.63 15.88 -24.05
N LYS A 31 -6.19 17.15 -23.94
CA LYS A 31 -6.47 18.18 -24.95
C LYS A 31 -5.91 17.87 -26.34
N SER A 32 -4.99 16.91 -26.45
CA SER A 32 -4.37 16.46 -27.69
C SER A 32 -4.98 15.13 -28.19
N GLU A 33 -6.16 14.77 -27.69
CA GLU A 33 -6.87 13.52 -28.01
C GLU A 33 -6.07 12.25 -27.69
N LYS A 34 -5.07 12.34 -26.81
CA LYS A 34 -4.31 11.18 -26.38
C LYS A 34 -5.04 10.49 -25.23
N LEU A 35 -5.24 9.18 -25.36
CA LEU A 35 -5.86 8.36 -24.32
C LEU A 35 -4.89 8.15 -23.14
N HIS A 36 -5.37 8.45 -21.94
CA HIS A 36 -4.71 8.14 -20.67
C HIS A 36 -5.62 7.22 -19.85
N CYS A 37 -5.08 6.12 -19.37
CA CYS A 37 -5.80 5.21 -18.50
C CYS A 37 -5.13 5.13 -17.13
N LEU A 38 -5.96 5.09 -16.10
CA LEU A 38 -5.55 4.75 -14.75
C LEU A 38 -5.69 3.24 -14.52
N PRO A 39 -5.06 2.72 -13.46
CA PRO A 39 -5.19 1.33 -13.11
C PRO A 39 -6.65 0.93 -12.84
N TYR A 40 -7.04 -0.24 -13.34
CA TYR A 40 -8.37 -0.81 -13.08
C TYR A 40 -8.51 -1.36 -11.65
N PHE A 41 -7.43 -1.94 -11.12
CA PHE A 41 -7.41 -2.56 -9.80
C PHE A 41 -6.07 -2.30 -9.13
N LEU A 42 -6.09 -2.15 -7.81
CA LEU A 42 -4.90 -1.96 -6.99
C LEU A 42 -4.47 -3.26 -6.32
N MET A 43 -3.16 -3.50 -6.24
CA MET A 43 -2.61 -4.49 -5.31
C MET A 43 -1.82 -3.80 -4.21
N ILE A 44 -2.52 -3.51 -3.11
CA ILE A 44 -1.99 -2.75 -1.98
C ILE A 44 -1.66 -3.68 -0.83
N GLY A 45 -0.40 -3.64 -0.46
CA GLY A 45 0.13 -4.33 0.70
C GLY A 45 -0.09 -5.85 0.79
N ALA A 46 0.41 -6.42 1.87
CA ALA A 46 1.47 -5.88 2.71
C ALA A 46 2.84 -6.37 2.19
N PRO A 47 3.93 -5.59 2.37
CA PRO A 47 5.26 -6.05 1.97
C PRO A 47 5.59 -7.36 2.69
N LYS A 48 6.34 -8.25 2.01
CA LYS A 48 6.72 -9.60 2.50
C LYS A 48 5.56 -10.59 2.66
N CYS A 49 4.41 -10.30 2.06
CA CYS A 49 3.21 -11.16 2.06
C CYS A 49 2.95 -11.81 0.69
N GLY A 50 3.99 -12.05 -0.12
CA GLY A 50 3.87 -12.70 -1.44
C GLY A 50 3.28 -11.84 -2.56
N THR A 51 3.15 -10.52 -2.35
CA THR A 51 2.56 -9.59 -3.32
C THR A 51 3.25 -9.61 -4.69
N THR A 52 4.56 -9.85 -4.71
CA THR A 52 5.34 -9.94 -5.95
C THR A 52 4.93 -11.14 -6.79
N ASP A 53 4.84 -12.33 -6.18
CA ASP A 53 4.46 -13.55 -6.90
C ASP A 53 3.02 -13.45 -7.43
N ILE A 54 2.07 -13.06 -6.58
CA ILE A 54 0.67 -12.85 -6.97
C ILE A 54 0.58 -11.85 -8.13
N TRP A 55 1.23 -10.69 -8.02
CA TRP A 55 1.21 -9.67 -9.07
C TRP A 55 1.74 -10.21 -10.39
N PHE A 56 2.90 -10.86 -10.38
CA PHE A 56 3.45 -11.44 -11.61
C PHE A 56 2.49 -12.43 -12.24
N LYS A 57 1.86 -13.31 -11.46
CA LYS A 57 0.86 -14.26 -12.00
C LYS A 57 -0.38 -13.57 -12.57
N ILE A 58 -0.82 -12.45 -11.99
CA ILE A 58 -1.91 -11.65 -12.55
C ILE A 58 -1.50 -11.01 -13.89
N MET A 59 -0.29 -10.46 -13.96
CA MET A 59 0.22 -9.79 -15.17
C MET A 59 0.44 -10.73 -16.37
N TYR A 60 0.40 -12.05 -16.18
CA TYR A 60 0.43 -13.01 -17.29
C TYR A 60 -0.93 -13.18 -17.97
N HIS A 61 -2.01 -12.66 -17.41
CA HIS A 61 -3.33 -12.78 -18.01
C HIS A 61 -3.42 -11.97 -19.31
N PRO A 62 -3.91 -12.53 -20.44
CA PRO A 62 -3.85 -11.88 -21.76
C PRO A 62 -4.62 -10.55 -21.85
N HIS A 63 -5.64 -10.36 -21.01
CA HIS A 63 -6.41 -9.12 -20.91
C HIS A 63 -5.86 -8.10 -19.90
N ILE A 64 -4.65 -8.30 -19.37
CA ILE A 64 -4.03 -7.39 -18.39
C ILE A 64 -2.67 -6.95 -18.93
N ASP A 65 -2.53 -5.65 -19.16
CA ASP A 65 -1.25 -5.08 -19.57
C ASP A 65 -0.19 -5.25 -18.47
N TYR A 66 1.00 -5.68 -18.87
CA TYR A 66 2.10 -5.87 -17.95
C TYR A 66 2.59 -4.54 -17.38
N ILE A 67 2.54 -4.41 -16.06
CA ILE A 67 3.12 -3.29 -15.31
C ILE A 67 4.15 -3.82 -14.32
N LYS A 68 5.33 -3.19 -14.31
CA LYS A 68 6.38 -3.52 -13.33
C LYS A 68 5.88 -3.22 -11.90
N LYS A 69 6.02 -4.18 -10.99
CA LYS A 69 5.68 -4.04 -9.57
C LYS A 69 6.45 -2.89 -8.90
N GLU A 70 5.84 -2.34 -7.84
CA GLU A 70 6.32 -1.18 -7.09
C GLU A 70 6.53 0.10 -7.94
N PRO A 71 5.54 0.50 -8.76
CA PRO A 71 5.62 1.76 -9.51
C PRO A 71 5.69 2.96 -8.56
N HIS A 72 5.12 2.84 -7.35
CA HIS A 72 5.06 3.90 -6.34
C HIS A 72 4.36 5.18 -6.81
N TRP A 73 3.43 5.08 -7.76
CA TRP A 73 2.71 6.26 -8.28
C TRP A 73 1.95 7.00 -7.17
N TRP A 74 1.06 6.33 -6.44
CA TRP A 74 0.34 6.92 -5.31
C TRP A 74 1.26 7.43 -4.21
N THR A 75 2.28 6.65 -3.85
CA THR A 75 3.11 6.92 -2.65
C THR A 75 4.28 7.89 -2.88
N ARG A 76 4.71 8.10 -4.13
CA ARG A 76 5.91 8.88 -4.48
C ARG A 76 5.79 9.68 -5.79
N TYR A 77 4.60 9.71 -6.41
CA TYR A 77 4.36 10.37 -7.69
C TYR A 77 5.36 9.98 -8.80
N SER A 78 5.60 8.68 -8.93
CA SER A 78 6.43 8.13 -9.99
C SER A 78 5.78 8.28 -11.36
N LEU A 79 6.57 8.53 -12.40
CA LEU A 79 6.08 8.66 -13.78
C LEU A 79 5.42 7.38 -14.34
N ARG A 80 5.62 6.23 -13.69
CA ARG A 80 5.01 4.96 -14.10
C ARG A 80 3.63 4.83 -13.47
N LYS A 81 2.57 5.11 -14.24
CA LYS A 81 1.18 4.85 -13.84
C LYS A 81 1.00 3.35 -13.60
N GLY A 82 0.42 3.00 -12.46
CA GLY A 82 0.35 1.64 -11.94
C GLY A 82 0.28 1.63 -10.42
N ASP A 83 -0.27 0.58 -9.83
CA ASP A 83 -0.64 0.55 -8.41
C ASP A 83 -0.35 -0.79 -7.73
N GLY A 84 0.56 -1.56 -8.33
CA GLY A 84 1.18 -2.71 -7.70
C GLY A 84 2.15 -2.34 -6.58
N SER A 85 1.85 -1.36 -5.73
CA SER A 85 2.75 -0.93 -4.65
C SER A 85 2.29 -1.43 -3.29
N ALA A 86 3.09 -2.27 -2.64
CA ALA A 86 2.73 -2.84 -1.34
C ALA A 86 2.66 -1.78 -0.21
N SER A 87 3.27 -0.63 -0.44
CA SER A 87 3.30 0.48 0.52
C SER A 87 2.00 1.30 0.55
N THR A 88 1.18 1.27 -0.51
CA THR A 88 -0.05 2.07 -0.62
C THR A 88 -1.03 1.83 0.52
N LEU A 89 -1.06 0.61 1.08
CA LEU A 89 -1.96 0.25 2.18
C LEU A 89 -1.78 1.12 3.44
N TRP A 90 -0.55 1.53 3.77
CA TRP A 90 -0.21 2.11 5.08
C TRP A 90 0.58 3.42 5.00
N GLN A 91 1.10 3.80 3.84
CA GLN A 91 2.07 4.88 3.73
C GLN A 91 1.40 6.27 3.59
N ASN A 92 1.58 7.11 4.60
CA ASN A 92 1.23 8.55 4.59
C ASN A 92 2.44 9.40 5.05
N ILE A 93 3.52 9.43 4.26
CA ILE A 93 4.79 10.06 4.69
C ILE A 93 4.62 11.59 4.91
N CYS A 94 5.20 12.11 5.99
CA CYS A 94 5.19 13.53 6.37
C CYS A 94 3.80 14.14 6.67
N TRP A 95 2.76 13.36 6.95
CA TRP A 95 1.43 13.94 7.19
C TRP A 95 1.45 14.96 8.34
N GLU A 96 2.31 14.76 9.35
CA GLU A 96 2.46 15.66 10.51
C GLU A 96 2.94 17.06 10.11
N LYS A 97 3.68 17.18 9.00
CA LYS A 97 4.17 18.49 8.51
C LYS A 97 3.05 19.36 7.96
N PHE A 98 1.96 18.75 7.51
CA PHE A 98 0.81 19.44 6.92
C PHE A 98 -0.33 19.62 7.93
N TYR A 99 -0.39 18.73 8.92
CA TYR A 99 -1.42 18.75 9.96
C TYR A 99 -0.77 18.68 11.36
N PRO A 100 0.02 19.69 11.76
CA PRO A 100 0.71 19.69 13.05
C PRO A 100 -0.25 19.70 14.24
N GLU A 101 -1.41 20.35 14.10
CA GLU A 101 -2.42 20.43 15.16
C GLU A 101 -3.09 19.07 15.45
N ASP A 102 -3.13 18.19 14.44
CA ASP A 102 -3.74 16.87 14.54
C ASP A 102 -2.77 15.78 15.01
N VAL A 103 -1.52 16.12 15.37
CA VAL A 103 -0.48 15.16 15.76
C VAL A 103 -0.89 14.26 16.94
N LYS A 104 -1.79 14.72 17.82
CA LYS A 104 -2.30 13.86 18.91
C LYS A 104 -3.33 12.83 18.42
N ILE A 105 -4.01 13.09 17.30
CA ILE A 105 -5.17 12.33 16.81
C ILE A 105 -4.81 11.45 15.62
N GLY A 106 -3.98 11.93 14.68
CA GLY A 106 -3.60 11.22 13.47
C GLY A 106 -3.95 11.99 12.19
N PRO A 107 -3.53 11.52 11.00
CA PRO A 107 -3.69 12.26 9.75
C PRO A 107 -5.17 12.45 9.37
N PRO A 108 -5.71 13.67 9.22
CA PRO A 108 -7.14 13.84 8.91
C PRO A 108 -7.56 13.13 7.62
N TYR A 109 -6.64 13.03 6.65
CA TYR A 109 -6.81 12.30 5.41
C TYR A 109 -5.68 11.30 5.18
N ILE A 110 -5.98 10.17 4.55
CA ILE A 110 -5.02 9.13 4.19
C ILE A 110 -5.05 8.85 2.68
N MET A 111 -4.07 8.09 2.19
CA MET A 111 -4.00 7.69 0.78
C MET A 111 -5.30 7.08 0.23
N ALA A 112 -6.03 6.33 1.06
CA ALA A 112 -7.30 5.75 0.65
C ALA A 112 -8.36 6.82 0.30
N ASP A 113 -8.36 8.00 0.94
CA ASP A 113 -9.27 9.12 0.61
C ASP A 113 -8.99 9.63 -0.80
N VAL A 114 -7.72 9.90 -1.10
CA VAL A 114 -7.26 10.41 -2.40
C VAL A 114 -7.58 9.40 -3.49
N ILE A 115 -7.27 8.12 -3.26
CA ILE A 115 -7.55 7.07 -4.24
C ILE A 115 -9.05 6.90 -4.42
N ARG A 116 -9.89 6.95 -3.37
CA ARG A 116 -11.36 6.83 -3.51
C ARG A 116 -11.95 7.97 -4.31
N HIS A 117 -11.42 9.19 -4.15
CA HIS A 117 -11.85 10.33 -4.95
C HIS A 117 -11.54 10.14 -6.44
N VAL A 118 -10.35 9.63 -6.76
CA VAL A 118 -9.90 9.44 -8.14
C VAL A 118 -10.48 8.17 -8.77
N LEU A 119 -10.51 7.07 -8.02
CA LEU A 119 -10.83 5.73 -8.49
C LEU A 119 -11.94 5.08 -7.64
N PRO A 120 -13.17 5.62 -7.64
CA PRO A 120 -14.21 5.12 -6.77
C PRO A 120 -14.49 3.63 -6.99
N GLU A 121 -14.60 3.19 -8.23
CA GLU A 121 -15.01 1.82 -8.55
C GLU A 121 -13.85 0.80 -8.60
N THR A 122 -12.63 1.18 -8.19
CA THR A 122 -11.47 0.27 -8.30
C THR A 122 -11.57 -0.96 -7.41
N LYS A 123 -11.10 -2.10 -7.91
CA LYS A 123 -10.97 -3.32 -7.12
C LYS A 123 -9.63 -3.32 -6.38
N ILE A 124 -9.62 -3.79 -5.14
CA ILE A 124 -8.45 -3.73 -4.25
C ILE A 124 -8.09 -5.14 -3.80
N ILE A 125 -6.85 -5.55 -4.03
CA ILE A 125 -6.30 -6.82 -3.55
C ILE A 125 -5.28 -6.54 -2.46
N ILE A 126 -5.45 -7.17 -1.30
CA ILE A 126 -4.54 -7.10 -0.15
C ILE A 126 -4.05 -8.51 0.15
N SER A 127 -2.72 -8.70 0.25
CA SER A 127 -2.15 -9.96 0.73
C SER A 127 -1.51 -9.77 2.10
N LEU A 128 -1.92 -10.55 3.08
CA LEU A 128 -1.44 -10.51 4.46
C LEU A 128 -0.56 -11.72 4.79
N ARG A 129 0.06 -11.70 5.96
CA ARG A 129 0.86 -12.78 6.52
C ARG A 129 0.78 -12.63 8.03
N GLU A 130 1.04 -13.69 8.80
CA GLU A 130 1.27 -13.52 10.25
C GLU A 130 2.28 -12.37 10.50
N PRO A 131 1.92 -11.35 11.32
CA PRO A 131 2.63 -10.08 11.39
C PRO A 131 4.08 -10.21 11.89
N THR A 132 4.34 -11.14 12.80
CA THR A 132 5.69 -11.42 13.33
C THR A 132 6.58 -12.02 12.26
N ALA A 133 6.07 -13.02 11.54
CA ALA A 133 6.75 -13.66 10.42
C ALA A 133 6.97 -12.69 9.25
N ARG A 134 6.03 -11.76 9.01
CA ARG A 134 6.22 -10.65 8.05
C ARG A 134 7.38 -9.76 8.48
N LEU A 135 7.40 -9.34 9.75
CA LEU A 135 8.44 -8.47 10.28
C LEU A 135 9.82 -9.16 10.26
N TYR A 136 9.88 -10.45 10.58
CA TYR A 136 11.11 -11.23 10.49
C TYR A 136 11.59 -11.39 9.05
N SER A 137 10.68 -11.69 8.12
CA SER A 137 11.03 -11.75 6.68
C SER A 137 11.57 -10.42 6.16
N GLU A 138 11.05 -9.31 6.65
CA GLU A 138 11.53 -7.98 6.37
C GLU A 138 12.96 -7.77 6.89
N TYR A 139 13.20 -8.09 8.16
CA TYR A 139 14.52 -8.08 8.78
C TYR A 139 15.53 -8.91 7.98
N SER A 140 15.14 -10.12 7.57
CA SER A 140 15.97 -11.03 6.78
C SER A 140 16.23 -10.55 5.35
N ALA A 141 15.35 -9.75 4.76
CA ALA A 141 15.49 -9.27 3.37
C ALA A 141 16.28 -7.96 3.25
N PHE A 142 16.06 -6.98 4.14
CA PHE A 142 16.72 -5.67 4.02
C PHE A 142 18.16 -5.69 4.52
N ARG A 143 19.04 -4.88 3.93
CA ARG A 143 20.47 -4.76 4.32
C ARG A 143 21.19 -6.11 4.33
N PRO A 144 21.34 -6.77 3.18
CA PRO A 144 21.94 -8.11 3.08
C PRO A 144 23.39 -8.18 3.62
N LYS A 145 24.12 -7.05 3.59
CA LYS A 145 25.50 -6.96 4.09
C LYS A 145 25.62 -6.86 5.63
N THR A 146 24.51 -6.72 6.35
CA THR A 146 24.54 -6.68 7.83
C THR A 146 24.46 -8.09 8.39
N LYS A 147 25.28 -8.40 9.41
CA LYS A 147 25.13 -9.66 10.17
C LYS A 147 23.75 -9.66 10.85
N LYS A 148 23.02 -10.76 10.67
CA LYS A 148 21.66 -10.94 11.19
C LYS A 148 21.63 -12.12 12.14
N SER A 149 20.89 -11.99 13.23
CA SER A 149 20.66 -13.06 14.18
C SER A 149 19.28 -12.89 14.84
N PRO A 150 18.68 -13.97 15.35
CA PRO A 150 17.43 -13.91 16.11
C PRO A 150 17.50 -12.95 17.31
N GLU A 151 18.64 -12.88 18.01
CA GLU A 151 18.85 -12.03 19.18
C GLU A 151 18.86 -10.55 18.76
N ALA A 152 19.54 -10.23 17.65
CA ALA A 152 19.56 -8.89 17.09
C ALA A 152 18.19 -8.48 16.53
N PHE A 153 17.37 -9.43 16.05
CA PHE A 153 15.98 -9.17 15.70
C PHE A 153 15.16 -8.85 16.95
N HIS A 154 15.21 -9.71 17.97
CA HIS A 154 14.50 -9.55 19.22
C HIS A 154 14.79 -8.21 19.89
N ALA A 155 16.07 -7.86 20.08
CA ALA A 155 16.47 -6.60 20.70
C ALA A 155 15.91 -5.37 19.97
N LYS A 156 15.84 -5.42 18.63
CA LYS A 156 15.24 -4.34 17.83
C LYS A 156 13.73 -4.29 17.99
N VAL A 157 13.06 -5.43 18.00
CA VAL A 157 11.59 -5.50 18.19
C VAL A 157 11.21 -4.97 19.57
N VAL A 158 11.89 -5.40 20.64
CA VAL A 158 11.64 -4.90 22.00
C VAL A 158 11.78 -3.38 22.06
N LYS A 159 12.88 -2.85 21.52
CA LYS A 159 13.08 -1.39 21.45
C LYS A 159 11.93 -0.67 20.74
N GLN A 160 11.43 -1.23 19.65
CA GLN A 160 10.31 -0.65 18.91
C GLN A 160 8.98 -0.73 19.63
N ILE A 161 8.70 -1.83 20.32
CA ILE A 161 7.53 -1.97 21.18
C ILE A 161 7.59 -0.91 22.27
N THR A 162 8.71 -0.76 22.97
CA THR A 162 8.88 0.29 24.00
C THR A 162 8.61 1.69 23.45
N HIS A 163 9.16 2.02 22.27
CA HIS A 163 8.89 3.32 21.63
C HIS A 163 7.42 3.48 21.22
N PHE A 164 6.81 2.45 20.65
CA PHE A 164 5.41 2.49 20.25
C PHE A 164 4.49 2.65 21.47
N SER A 165 4.73 1.90 22.54
CA SER A 165 4.04 2.05 23.83
C SER A 165 4.22 3.46 24.40
N SER A 166 5.43 4.04 24.34
CA SER A 166 5.66 5.43 24.78
C SER A 166 4.94 6.46 23.90
N CYS A 167 4.75 6.18 22.61
CA CYS A 167 3.92 7.03 21.75
C CYS A 167 2.45 6.97 22.18
N LEU A 168 1.93 5.77 22.46
CA LEU A 168 0.54 5.56 22.88
C LEU A 168 0.20 6.24 24.21
N THR A 169 1.17 6.58 25.06
CA THR A 169 0.90 7.38 26.27
C THR A 169 0.68 8.86 25.99
N LYS A 170 1.01 9.33 24.78
CA LYS A 170 0.99 10.75 24.38
C LYS A 170 0.03 11.04 23.23
N GLN A 171 -0.24 10.03 22.39
CA GLN A 171 -0.91 10.17 21.11
C GLN A 171 -1.83 8.96 20.87
N SER A 172 -2.80 9.12 19.96
CA SER A 172 -3.68 8.01 19.56
C SER A 172 -2.92 6.88 18.85
N LEU A 173 -3.53 5.69 18.80
CA LEU A 173 -3.04 4.58 17.99
C LEU A 173 -2.83 4.97 16.52
N ARG A 174 -3.77 5.73 15.97
CA ARG A 174 -3.77 6.18 14.57
C ARG A 174 -2.60 7.11 14.30
N SER A 175 -2.35 8.06 15.20
CA SER A 175 -1.19 8.93 15.12
C SER A 175 0.12 8.14 15.23
N CYS A 176 0.26 7.26 16.22
CA CYS A 176 1.47 6.45 16.38
C CYS A 176 1.75 5.51 15.20
N ALA A 177 0.70 4.99 14.54
CA ALA A 177 0.84 4.06 13.43
C ALA A 177 1.20 4.73 12.11
N TYR A 178 0.71 5.95 11.85
CA TYR A 178 1.07 6.75 10.68
C TYR A 178 2.26 7.68 10.92
N GLY A 179 2.52 8.01 12.18
CA GLY A 179 3.52 8.95 12.62
C GLY A 179 4.95 8.41 12.53
N ASN A 180 5.90 9.34 12.42
CA ASN A 180 7.35 9.09 12.40
C ASN A 180 7.87 8.25 11.22
N GLN A 181 7.18 8.26 10.07
CA GLN A 181 7.63 7.49 8.90
C GLN A 181 8.88 8.03 8.20
N ARG A 182 9.35 9.24 8.54
CA ARG A 182 10.67 9.85 8.21
C ARG A 182 10.61 11.31 8.62
N ASP A 183 11.10 11.65 9.81
CA ASP A 183 11.53 13.02 10.03
C ASP A 183 12.91 13.23 9.37
N SER A 184 13.02 14.25 8.52
CA SER A 184 14.23 14.65 7.81
C SER A 184 15.05 15.69 8.58
N THR A 185 14.48 16.35 9.59
CA THR A 185 15.21 17.32 10.43
C THR A 185 16.01 16.65 11.54
N VAL A 186 15.66 15.42 11.89
CA VAL A 186 16.38 14.61 12.86
C VAL A 186 17.46 13.80 12.13
N LYS A 187 18.73 14.25 12.22
CA LYS A 187 19.94 13.52 11.77
C LYS A 187 20.02 12.07 12.28
N ASN A 188 19.20 11.75 13.28
CA ASN A 188 19.00 10.44 13.84
C ASN A 188 18.04 9.61 12.96
N ARG A 189 18.64 8.78 12.09
CA ARG A 189 18.06 7.71 11.26
C ARG A 189 17.32 6.60 12.07
N TYR A 190 16.60 6.96 13.13
CA TYR A 190 16.14 6.04 14.19
C TYR A 190 14.99 5.12 13.76
N PHE A 191 14.34 5.34 12.61
CA PHE A 191 13.52 4.33 11.92
C PHE A 191 14.37 3.32 11.15
N SER A 192 15.40 2.83 11.83
CA SER A 192 16.31 1.83 11.31
C SER A 192 15.72 0.41 11.40
N PHE A 193 14.78 0.16 10.49
CA PHE A 193 14.61 -1.11 9.76
C PHE A 193 13.69 -2.22 10.29
N GLN A 194 12.85 -1.99 11.29
CA GLN A 194 11.74 -2.90 11.57
C GLN A 194 10.45 -2.09 11.51
N ARG A 195 9.63 -2.29 10.48
CA ARG A 195 8.38 -1.53 10.38
C ARG A 195 7.29 -2.27 11.14
N LEU A 196 7.38 -2.27 12.48
CA LEU A 196 6.39 -2.93 13.33
C LEU A 196 4.97 -2.46 13.01
N ASN A 197 4.81 -1.14 12.85
CA ASN A 197 3.54 -0.52 12.51
C ASN A 197 2.90 -1.07 11.21
N VAL A 198 3.69 -1.51 10.22
CA VAL A 198 3.17 -2.11 8.97
C VAL A 198 2.42 -3.43 9.21
N GLY A 199 2.65 -4.07 10.35
CA GLY A 199 1.89 -5.25 10.79
C GLY A 199 0.54 -4.93 11.47
N LEU A 200 0.20 -3.66 11.68
CA LEU A 200 -1.08 -3.23 12.29
C LEU A 200 -2.22 -3.29 11.27
N TYR A 201 -2.46 -4.47 10.70
CA TYR A 201 -3.38 -4.66 9.59
C TYR A 201 -4.81 -4.24 9.91
N SER A 202 -5.29 -4.50 11.12
CA SER A 202 -6.65 -4.15 11.54
C SER A 202 -6.93 -2.66 11.40
N LEU A 203 -5.99 -1.81 11.84
CA LEU A 203 -6.08 -0.36 11.68
C LEU A 203 -6.20 0.03 10.21
N TYR A 204 -5.24 -0.40 9.39
CA TYR A 204 -5.21 0.01 7.98
C TYR A 204 -6.40 -0.53 7.21
N ILE A 205 -6.73 -1.81 7.35
CA ILE A 205 -7.87 -2.42 6.65
C ILE A 205 -9.18 -1.76 7.07
N SER A 206 -9.35 -1.43 8.34
CA SER A 206 -10.53 -0.70 8.82
C SER A 206 -10.65 0.68 8.16
N GLU A 207 -9.55 1.43 8.06
CA GLU A 207 -9.57 2.74 7.39
C GLU A 207 -9.93 2.62 5.90
N TRP A 208 -9.45 1.59 5.21
CA TRP A 208 -9.80 1.33 3.82
C TRP A 208 -11.27 0.89 3.65
N LEU A 209 -11.80 0.05 4.55
CA LEU A 209 -13.21 -0.37 4.54
C LEU A 209 -14.19 0.77 4.84
N GLN A 210 -13.76 1.84 5.51
CA GLN A 210 -14.57 3.04 5.68
C GLN A 210 -14.75 3.82 4.36
N ARG A 211 -13.89 3.60 3.37
CA ARG A 211 -13.87 4.35 2.09
C ARG A 211 -14.30 3.50 0.90
N TYR A 212 -14.08 2.20 0.99
CA TYR A 212 -14.45 1.23 -0.04
C TYR A 212 -15.38 0.16 0.52
N PRO A 213 -16.45 -0.19 -0.21
CA PRO A 213 -17.31 -1.30 0.18
C PRO A 213 -16.54 -2.62 0.16
N ARG A 214 -16.99 -3.57 0.99
CA ARG A 214 -16.28 -4.83 1.23
C ARG A 214 -16.12 -5.68 -0.04
N ASP A 215 -17.06 -5.61 -0.97
CA ASP A 215 -17.06 -6.33 -2.25
C ASP A 215 -16.10 -5.75 -3.30
N GLN A 216 -15.57 -4.54 -3.08
CA GLN A 216 -14.44 -3.99 -3.82
C GLN A 216 -13.07 -4.45 -3.26
N MET A 217 -13.04 -5.22 -2.18
CA MET A 217 -11.80 -5.68 -1.55
C MET A 217 -11.67 -7.20 -1.55
N MET A 218 -10.51 -7.72 -1.97
CA MET A 218 -10.12 -9.11 -1.83
C MET A 218 -8.92 -9.20 -0.90
N ILE A 219 -9.14 -9.73 0.30
CA ILE A 219 -8.11 -9.91 1.32
C ILE A 219 -7.70 -11.38 1.32
N LEU A 220 -6.41 -11.61 1.12
CA LEU A 220 -5.77 -12.93 1.05
C LEU A 220 -4.72 -13.04 2.13
N THR A 221 -4.34 -14.28 2.46
CA THR A 221 -3.16 -14.56 3.27
C THR A 221 -2.11 -15.29 2.43
N LEU A 222 -0.83 -15.04 2.73
CA LEU A 222 0.29 -15.71 2.08
C LEU A 222 0.21 -17.22 2.31
N GLU A 223 -0.18 -17.63 3.51
CA GLU A 223 -0.30 -19.02 3.93
C GLU A 223 -1.33 -19.77 3.07
N GLU A 224 -2.47 -19.12 2.76
CA GLU A 224 -3.46 -19.69 1.85
C GLU A 224 -2.99 -19.67 0.39
N TRP A 225 -2.33 -18.59 -0.03
CA TRP A 225 -1.77 -18.47 -1.38
C TRP A 225 -0.76 -19.59 -1.66
N GLN A 226 0.18 -19.83 -0.75
CA GLN A 226 1.20 -20.88 -0.89
C GLN A 226 0.59 -22.27 -0.99
N LYS A 227 -0.48 -22.55 -0.24
CA LYS A 227 -1.12 -23.87 -0.24
C LYS A 227 -2.08 -24.08 -1.41
N ARG A 228 -2.67 -23.01 -1.95
CA ARG A 228 -3.84 -23.09 -2.85
C ARG A 228 -3.80 -22.09 -4.01
N CYS A 229 -2.62 -21.69 -4.49
CA CYS A 229 -2.48 -20.68 -5.55
C CYS A 229 -3.29 -21.00 -6.81
N THR A 230 -3.31 -22.27 -7.24
CA THR A 230 -4.08 -22.75 -8.41
C THR A 230 -5.60 -22.60 -8.24
N LYS A 231 -6.10 -22.57 -7.00
CA LYS A 231 -7.52 -22.32 -6.69
C LYS A 231 -7.82 -20.85 -6.43
N ILE A 232 -6.85 -20.08 -5.94
CA ILE A 232 -7.02 -18.66 -5.60
C ILE A 232 -6.87 -17.78 -6.85
N LEU A 233 -5.94 -18.08 -7.74
CA LEU A 233 -5.68 -17.28 -8.93
C LEU A 233 -6.92 -17.14 -9.84
N PRO A 234 -7.69 -18.21 -10.15
CA PRO A 234 -8.95 -18.06 -10.87
C PRO A 234 -9.97 -17.17 -10.15
N LYS A 235 -10.02 -17.22 -8.81
CA LYS A 235 -10.90 -16.35 -8.02
C LYS A 235 -10.49 -14.89 -8.10
N ILE A 236 -9.18 -14.61 -8.17
CA ILE A 236 -8.67 -13.26 -8.43
C ILE A 236 -9.17 -12.77 -9.80
N PHE A 237 -9.09 -13.61 -10.84
CA PHE A 237 -9.58 -13.22 -12.16
C PHE A 237 -11.10 -13.00 -12.22
N THR A 238 -11.88 -13.81 -11.50
CA THR A 238 -13.32 -13.58 -11.32
C THR A 238 -13.59 -12.26 -10.60
N PHE A 239 -12.86 -11.98 -9.50
CA PHE A 239 -12.97 -10.74 -8.74
C PHE A 239 -12.62 -9.49 -9.58
N LEU A 240 -11.63 -9.60 -10.47
CA LEU A 240 -11.25 -8.55 -11.42
C LEU A 240 -12.13 -8.54 -12.68
N SER A 241 -13.04 -9.51 -12.83
CA SER A 241 -13.93 -9.66 -13.99
C SER A 241 -13.19 -9.67 -15.34
N VAL A 242 -11.96 -10.22 -15.40
CA VAL A 242 -11.10 -10.20 -16.61
C VAL A 242 -11.30 -11.43 -17.52
N GLY A 243 -12.28 -12.28 -17.21
CA GLY A 243 -12.51 -13.54 -17.88
C GLY A 243 -11.73 -14.70 -17.25
N LYS A 244 -11.81 -15.89 -17.85
CA LYS A 244 -10.97 -17.02 -17.46
C LYS A 244 -9.61 -16.88 -18.14
N TYR A 245 -8.58 -17.37 -17.47
CA TYR A 245 -7.28 -17.56 -18.10
C TYR A 245 -7.41 -18.67 -19.15
N SER A 246 -7.50 -18.29 -20.43
CA SER A 246 -7.43 -19.20 -21.57
C SER A 246 -5.97 -19.38 -21.96
N ASN A 247 -5.48 -20.63 -21.89
CA ASN A 247 -4.24 -21.03 -22.53
C ASN A 247 -4.36 -20.89 -24.05
#